data_AF-A0A1F7QSG0-F1
#
_entry.id   AF-A0A1F7QSG0-F1
#
_cell.length_a   1.000
_cell.length_b   1.000
_cell.length_c   1.000
_cell.angle_alpha   90.00
_cell.angle_beta   90.00
_cell.angle_gamma   90.00
#
_symmetry.space_group_name_H-M   'P 1'
#
loop_
_entity.id
_entity.type
_entity.pdbx_description
1 polymer ?
#
loop_
_entity_poly.entity_id
_entity_poly.type
_entity_poly.pdbx_seq_one_letter_code
_entity_poly.pdbx_strand_id
1 'polypeptide(L)'
;MLVGVGILSGLMAMFLFSPPATAVSGSDWNASNIMDDGVFFNPGDMSTGDIQNFLNSKLSTCDTNGTQPYGGSTRAVYGASRGYPAPYTCLKDYVENPSTHQNNANGGSVSGGWTAAQIIKYAADTYSVSPKVLLVLLQKEQSLVTDDWPWTVQYRSATGYGCPDTAPCDAEYYGFYNQVTKAAYQFRRYATYPADYRYKAFQTNYIQYNPNAGCGGTNIGIANQATAGLYNYTPYQPNASALANLYGSGDSCGAYGNRNFWRMYNDWFGSTYVNWNKDDDSDGIVNTSDYCVGQGGKPLYMGCPPNNITESSSVAGDFNGDSYEDVVAFSVHPDGRTFNVWLFPGSGSGLGSPVFQRTLGPNFGGWSFEYSKPAVADVNNDGYSDLIVFHRGPNNEIVRHVLRGSSGGIQASDPNTVTWQLPSQGWLWSYVRVLGGN
;
A
#
# COMPACT_ATOMS: atom_id res chain seq x y z
N MET A 1 -7.73 24.82 59.32
CA MET A 1 -8.22 25.16 57.97
C MET A 1 -7.22 24.56 56.97
N LEU A 2 -7.40 23.28 56.64
CA LEU A 2 -6.59 22.53 55.68
C LEU A 2 -7.48 22.34 54.46
N VAL A 3 -7.18 23.03 53.37
CA VAL A 3 -7.91 22.91 52.10
C VAL A 3 -7.25 21.80 51.31
N GLY A 4 -7.93 20.65 51.22
CA GLY A 4 -7.51 19.53 50.38
C GLY A 4 -7.80 19.83 48.91
N VAL A 5 -6.77 19.79 48.07
CA VAL A 5 -6.88 19.86 46.61
C VAL A 5 -7.23 18.46 46.11
N GLY A 6 -8.47 18.27 45.64
CA GLY A 6 -8.88 17.05 44.94
C GLY A 6 -8.37 17.07 43.51
N ILE A 7 -7.56 16.09 43.15
CA ILE A 7 -7.14 15.85 41.76
C ILE A 7 -8.27 15.06 41.09
N LEU A 8 -9.02 15.71 40.21
CA LEU A 8 -9.96 15.07 39.30
C LEU A 8 -9.17 14.43 38.16
N SER A 9 -9.07 13.10 38.18
CA SER A 9 -8.55 12.30 37.07
C SER A 9 -9.59 12.28 35.93
N GLY A 10 -9.43 13.15 34.93
CA GLY A 10 -10.25 13.13 33.72
C GLY A 10 -9.86 11.96 32.82
N LEU A 11 -10.77 11.02 32.59
CA LEU A 11 -10.67 10.06 31.49
C LEU A 11 -10.78 10.83 30.17
N MET A 12 -9.65 11.02 29.50
CA MET A 12 -9.61 11.56 28.14
C MET A 12 -9.96 10.42 27.18
N ALA A 13 -11.23 10.36 26.77
CA ALA A 13 -11.67 9.45 25.72
C ALA A 13 -11.04 9.91 24.40
N MET A 14 -10.03 9.17 23.93
CA MET A 14 -9.53 9.30 22.56
C MET A 14 -10.63 8.84 21.60
N PHE A 15 -11.41 9.80 21.09
CA PHE A 15 -12.27 9.56 19.94
C PHE A 15 -11.37 9.41 18.72
N LEU A 16 -11.21 8.18 18.25
CA LEU A 16 -10.63 7.91 16.93
C LEU A 16 -11.61 8.46 15.88
N PHE A 17 -11.37 9.68 15.41
CA PHE A 17 -12.03 10.19 14.22
C PHE A 17 -11.47 9.40 13.02
N SER A 18 -12.20 8.39 12.58
CA SER A 18 -12.01 7.84 11.24
C SER A 18 -12.56 8.88 10.26
N PRO A 19 -11.76 9.46 9.34
CA PRO A 19 -12.31 10.32 8.30
C PRO A 19 -13.37 9.53 7.52
N PRO A 20 -14.46 10.18 7.09
CA PRO A 20 -15.49 9.51 6.31
C PRO A 20 -14.87 8.93 5.04
N ALA A 21 -14.99 7.61 4.87
CA ALA A 21 -14.59 6.95 3.63
C ALA A 21 -15.51 7.46 2.51
N THR A 22 -14.96 8.27 1.60
CA THR A 22 -15.64 8.59 0.34
C THR A 22 -15.77 7.29 -0.44
N ALA A 23 -17.01 6.91 -0.79
CA ALA A 23 -17.24 5.70 -1.57
C ALA A 23 -16.50 5.80 -2.90
N VAL A 24 -15.62 4.84 -3.17
CA VAL A 24 -14.90 4.78 -4.44
C VAL A 24 -15.85 4.50 -5.61
N SER A 25 -15.53 5.06 -6.76
CA SER A 25 -16.26 4.93 -8.01
C SER A 25 -15.50 4.06 -9.02
N GLY A 26 -16.19 3.51 -10.01
CA GLY A 26 -15.55 2.70 -11.04
C GLY A 26 -14.45 3.44 -11.82
N SER A 27 -14.50 4.78 -11.86
CA SER A 27 -13.48 5.63 -12.47
C SER A 27 -12.18 5.73 -11.67
N ASP A 28 -12.20 5.41 -10.36
CA ASP A 28 -11.01 5.42 -9.51
C ASP A 28 -10.17 4.13 -9.67
N TRP A 29 -10.70 3.15 -10.41
CA TRP A 29 -10.01 1.90 -10.69
C TRP A 29 -8.83 2.13 -11.64
N ASN A 30 -7.64 1.77 -11.18
CA ASN A 30 -6.43 1.75 -12.00
C ASN A 30 -5.93 0.31 -12.18
N ALA A 31 -6.13 -0.24 -13.38
CA ALA A 31 -5.72 -1.60 -13.69
C ALA A 31 -4.19 -1.81 -13.66
N SER A 32 -3.41 -0.73 -13.87
CA SER A 32 -1.95 -0.73 -13.83
C SER A 32 -1.39 -0.64 -12.40
N ASN A 33 -2.16 -0.05 -11.47
CA ASN A 33 -1.80 0.08 -10.05
C ASN A 33 -3.03 -0.11 -9.16
N ILE A 34 -3.32 -1.36 -8.78
CA ILE A 34 -4.46 -1.69 -7.91
C ILE A 34 -4.18 -1.25 -6.47
N MET A 35 -2.93 -1.44 -6.01
CA MET A 35 -2.46 -1.07 -4.69
C MET A 35 -0.95 -0.83 -4.73
N ASP A 36 -0.49 0.15 -3.95
CA ASP A 36 0.94 0.43 -3.81
C ASP A 36 1.66 -0.63 -2.97
N ASP A 37 2.92 -0.92 -3.32
CA ASP A 37 3.78 -1.84 -2.56
C ASP A 37 3.89 -1.45 -1.08
N GLY A 38 3.96 -0.15 -0.78
CA GLY A 38 4.07 0.38 0.58
C GLY A 38 2.81 0.19 1.43
N VAL A 39 1.65 -0.02 0.81
CA VAL A 39 0.41 -0.38 1.50
C VAL A 39 0.29 -1.90 1.63
N PHE A 40 0.60 -2.62 0.55
CA PHE A 40 0.44 -4.07 0.48
C PHE A 40 1.44 -4.82 1.37
N PHE A 41 2.70 -4.41 1.38
CA PHE A 41 3.80 -5.07 2.09
C PHE A 41 4.16 -4.36 3.40
N ASN A 42 3.14 -3.95 4.16
CA ASN A 42 3.31 -3.27 5.45
C ASN A 42 2.84 -4.16 6.61
N PRO A 43 3.70 -5.04 7.17
CA PRO A 43 3.31 -5.89 8.30
C PRO A 43 2.96 -5.11 9.57
N GLY A 44 3.43 -3.87 9.70
CA GLY A 44 3.19 -3.00 10.84
C GLY A 44 1.83 -2.28 10.84
N ASP A 45 1.04 -2.41 9.78
CA ASP A 45 -0.17 -1.62 9.55
C ASP A 45 -1.32 -1.91 10.54
N MET A 46 -1.27 -3.05 11.23
CA MET A 46 -2.15 -3.39 12.35
C MET A 46 -1.41 -4.23 13.39
N SER A 47 -1.63 -3.95 14.67
CA SER A 47 -1.27 -4.86 15.76
C SER A 47 -2.28 -6.02 15.87
N THR A 48 -1.95 -7.06 16.64
CA THR A 48 -2.91 -8.14 16.95
C THR A 48 -4.20 -7.58 17.57
N GLY A 49 -4.09 -6.57 18.43
CA GLY A 49 -5.24 -5.91 19.06
C GLY A 49 -6.11 -5.18 18.04
N ASP A 50 -5.50 -4.46 17.09
CA ASP A 50 -6.23 -3.76 16.02
C ASP A 50 -6.97 -4.73 15.12
N ILE A 51 -6.35 -5.87 14.79
CA ILE A 51 -6.99 -6.93 13.98
C ILE A 51 -8.21 -7.47 14.72
N GLN A 52 -8.07 -7.78 16.01
CA GLN A 52 -9.19 -8.28 16.82
C GLN A 52 -10.32 -7.24 16.93
N ASN A 53 -9.98 -5.98 17.15
CA ASN A 53 -10.95 -4.88 17.21
C ASN A 53 -11.69 -4.70 15.88
N PHE A 54 -10.98 -4.82 14.76
CA PHE A 54 -11.58 -4.79 13.43
C PHE A 54 -12.55 -5.96 13.21
N LEU A 55 -12.17 -7.20 13.56
CA LEU A 55 -13.06 -8.35 13.45
C LEU A 55 -14.33 -8.15 14.31
N ASN A 56 -14.17 -7.63 15.52
CA ASN A 56 -15.30 -7.31 16.40
C ASN A 56 -16.20 -6.19 15.84
N SER A 57 -15.64 -5.21 15.12
CA SER A 57 -16.42 -4.11 14.54
C SER A 57 -17.18 -4.51 13.27
N LYS A 58 -16.69 -5.51 12.53
CA LYS A 58 -17.39 -6.04 11.34
C LYS A 58 -18.54 -6.99 11.68
N LEU A 59 -18.51 -7.63 12.85
CA LEU A 59 -19.57 -8.51 13.29
C LEU A 59 -19.83 -8.40 14.81
N SER A 60 -20.92 -7.74 15.18
CA SER A 60 -21.31 -7.58 16.58
C SER A 60 -21.80 -8.89 17.20
N THR A 61 -22.62 -9.66 16.49
CA THR A 61 -23.29 -10.87 17.01
C THR A 61 -23.09 -12.06 16.07
N CYS A 62 -22.68 -13.20 16.63
CA CYS A 62 -22.61 -14.48 15.94
C CYS A 62 -23.94 -15.22 16.15
N ASP A 63 -24.53 -15.80 15.10
CA ASP A 63 -25.66 -16.73 15.22
C ASP A 63 -25.16 -18.13 15.58
N THR A 64 -24.45 -18.22 16.72
CA THR A 64 -23.76 -19.44 17.16
C THR A 64 -24.67 -20.66 17.20
N ASN A 65 -25.94 -20.50 17.59
CA ASN A 65 -26.89 -21.61 17.68
C ASN A 65 -27.74 -21.76 16.42
N GLY A 66 -27.47 -21.01 15.34
CA GLY A 66 -28.20 -21.08 14.08
C GLY A 66 -29.69 -20.83 14.22
N THR A 67 -30.07 -19.88 15.08
CA THR A 67 -31.47 -19.59 15.44
C THR A 67 -32.18 -18.72 14.42
N GLN A 68 -31.45 -18.00 13.56
CA GLN A 68 -32.06 -17.15 12.56
C GLN A 68 -32.77 -17.97 11.46
N PRO A 69 -33.85 -17.44 10.87
CA PRO A 69 -34.58 -18.14 9.81
C PRO A 69 -33.77 -18.18 8.51
N TYR A 70 -33.75 -19.34 7.85
CA TYR A 70 -33.14 -19.53 6.53
C TYR A 70 -33.81 -20.70 5.78
N GLY A 71 -34.18 -20.49 4.52
CA GLY A 71 -34.72 -21.55 3.66
C GLY A 71 -36.00 -22.23 4.17
N GLY A 72 -36.82 -21.53 4.96
CA GLY A 72 -38.05 -22.08 5.55
C GLY A 72 -37.86 -22.84 6.88
N SER A 73 -36.64 -22.95 7.40
CA SER A 73 -36.33 -23.48 8.74
C SER A 73 -35.42 -22.51 9.51
N THR A 74 -34.81 -22.96 10.60
CA THR A 74 -33.67 -22.25 11.20
C THR A 74 -32.38 -22.61 10.46
N ARG A 75 -31.37 -21.73 10.56
CA ARG A 75 -30.02 -21.95 10.05
C ARG A 75 -29.39 -23.24 10.59
N ALA A 76 -29.61 -23.58 11.87
CA ALA A 76 -29.11 -24.82 12.46
C ALA A 76 -29.70 -26.07 11.80
N VAL A 77 -31.01 -26.08 11.52
CA VAL A 77 -31.67 -27.19 10.81
C VAL A 77 -31.13 -27.31 9.40
N TYR A 78 -31.02 -26.18 8.69
CA TYR A 78 -30.50 -26.15 7.33
C TYR A 78 -29.03 -26.62 7.29
N GLY A 79 -28.16 -26.07 8.14
CA GLY A 79 -26.75 -26.45 8.21
C GLY A 79 -26.57 -27.92 8.57
N ALA A 80 -27.31 -28.44 9.54
CA ALA A 80 -27.29 -29.88 9.88
C ALA A 80 -27.67 -30.76 8.66
N SER A 81 -28.67 -30.36 7.88
CA SER A 81 -29.05 -31.09 6.65
C SER A 81 -27.96 -31.09 5.56
N ARG A 82 -27.00 -30.15 5.64
CA ARG A 82 -25.85 -30.02 4.76
C ARG A 82 -24.56 -30.60 5.34
N GLY A 83 -24.60 -31.16 6.56
CA GLY A 83 -23.42 -31.71 7.24
C GLY A 83 -22.63 -30.69 8.08
N TYR A 84 -23.19 -29.50 8.32
CA TYR A 84 -22.58 -28.42 9.10
C TYR A 84 -23.50 -28.02 10.27
N PRO A 85 -23.63 -28.88 11.30
CA PRO A 85 -24.49 -28.59 12.45
C PRO A 85 -23.90 -27.49 13.34
N ALA A 86 -24.77 -26.76 14.02
CA ALA A 86 -24.40 -25.84 15.10
C ALA A 86 -23.73 -26.60 16.28
N PRO A 87 -22.90 -25.93 17.12
CA PRO A 87 -22.70 -24.49 17.19
C PRO A 87 -21.71 -23.96 16.13
N TYR A 88 -21.96 -22.76 15.62
CA TYR A 88 -21.07 -22.02 14.70
C TYR A 88 -20.19 -21.04 15.47
N THR A 89 -18.90 -21.02 15.17
CA THR A 89 -17.97 -20.01 15.70
C THR A 89 -17.59 -19.04 14.59
N CYS A 90 -17.87 -17.75 14.82
CA CYS A 90 -17.53 -16.67 13.89
C CYS A 90 -16.05 -16.31 13.97
N LEU A 91 -15.50 -15.71 12.89
CA LEU A 91 -14.05 -15.49 12.76
C LEU A 91 -13.45 -14.71 13.94
N LYS A 92 -14.19 -13.72 14.47
CA LYS A 92 -13.77 -12.92 15.62
C LYS A 92 -13.53 -13.74 16.90
N ASP A 93 -14.20 -14.88 17.05
CA ASP A 93 -14.13 -15.78 18.20
C ASP A 93 -13.40 -17.11 17.86
N TYR A 94 -12.90 -17.23 16.62
CA TYR A 94 -12.23 -18.42 16.14
C TYR A 94 -10.84 -18.58 16.75
N VAL A 95 -10.53 -19.81 17.11
CA VAL A 95 -9.27 -20.25 17.70
C VAL A 95 -8.81 -21.54 17.02
N GLU A 96 -7.53 -21.61 16.67
CA GLU A 96 -6.87 -22.81 16.13
C GLU A 96 -5.48 -22.98 16.73
N ASN A 97 -5.11 -24.22 17.06
CA ASN A 97 -3.76 -24.56 17.47
C ASN A 97 -2.87 -24.73 16.23
N PRO A 98 -1.83 -23.90 16.04
CA PRO A 98 -0.96 -23.96 14.86
C PRO A 98 -0.24 -25.29 14.65
N SER A 99 0.00 -26.05 15.73
CA SER A 99 0.78 -27.29 15.69
C SER A 99 -0.09 -28.54 15.49
N THR A 100 -1.29 -28.56 16.09
CA THR A 100 -2.19 -29.73 16.04
C THR A 100 -3.35 -29.56 15.07
N HIS A 101 -3.57 -28.34 14.56
CA HIS A 101 -4.71 -27.94 13.71
C HIS A 101 -6.09 -28.16 14.35
N GLN A 102 -6.14 -28.46 15.65
CA GLN A 102 -7.38 -28.45 16.41
C GLN A 102 -7.94 -27.03 16.45
N ASN A 103 -9.23 -26.89 16.22
CA ASN A 103 -9.91 -25.60 16.17
C ASN A 103 -11.30 -25.68 16.78
N ASN A 104 -11.89 -24.51 17.02
CA ASN A 104 -13.24 -24.37 17.58
C ASN A 104 -14.28 -23.96 16.52
N ALA A 105 -14.12 -24.26 15.23
CA ALA A 105 -15.11 -23.88 14.21
C ALA A 105 -16.54 -24.34 14.55
N ASN A 106 -16.65 -25.49 15.23
CA ASN A 106 -17.90 -26.07 15.75
C ASN A 106 -18.04 -25.92 17.29
N GLY A 107 -17.52 -24.83 17.85
CA GLY A 107 -17.48 -24.58 19.29
C GLY A 107 -16.41 -25.38 20.05
N GLY A 108 -16.40 -25.20 21.38
CA GLY A 108 -15.44 -25.83 22.29
C GLY A 108 -14.18 -24.98 22.55
N SER A 109 -13.30 -25.51 23.40
CA SER A 109 -12.02 -24.89 23.76
C SER A 109 -10.87 -25.59 23.04
N VAL A 110 -9.84 -24.81 22.70
CA VAL A 110 -8.65 -25.30 21.97
C VAL A 110 -7.42 -25.05 22.84
N SER A 111 -6.82 -26.13 23.35
CA SER A 111 -5.61 -26.02 24.16
C SER A 111 -4.44 -25.50 23.33
N GLY A 112 -3.72 -24.48 23.83
CA GLY A 112 -2.64 -23.82 23.09
C GLY A 112 -3.10 -23.11 21.80
N GLY A 113 -4.40 -22.88 21.65
CA GLY A 113 -4.97 -22.26 20.47
C GLY A 113 -4.63 -20.78 20.35
N TRP A 114 -4.46 -20.32 19.11
CA TRP A 114 -4.29 -18.93 18.74
C TRP A 114 -5.59 -18.39 18.16
N THR A 115 -5.94 -17.15 18.49
CA THR A 115 -7.08 -16.47 17.86
C THR A 115 -6.82 -16.23 16.37
N ALA A 116 -7.88 -16.05 15.59
CA ALA A 116 -7.75 -15.65 14.20
C ALA A 116 -6.86 -14.39 14.03
N ALA A 117 -6.99 -13.41 14.93
CA ALA A 117 -6.17 -12.20 14.93
C ALA A 117 -4.67 -12.49 15.13
N GLN A 118 -4.33 -13.42 16.03
CA GLN A 118 -2.93 -13.84 16.24
C GLN A 118 -2.37 -14.56 15.01
N ILE A 119 -3.16 -15.43 14.38
CA ILE A 119 -2.77 -16.15 13.16
C ILE A 119 -2.54 -15.18 12.00
N ILE A 120 -3.44 -14.22 11.79
CA ILE A 120 -3.30 -13.18 10.76
C ILE A 120 -2.05 -12.35 11.01
N LYS A 121 -1.82 -11.89 12.25
CA LYS A 121 -0.64 -11.11 12.58
C LYS A 121 0.66 -11.89 12.39
N TYR A 122 0.68 -13.15 12.80
CA TYR A 122 1.84 -14.02 12.59
C TYR A 122 2.17 -14.20 11.11
N ALA A 123 1.17 -14.47 10.26
CA ALA A 123 1.36 -14.60 8.83
C ALA A 123 1.85 -13.29 8.19
N ALA A 124 1.26 -12.16 8.59
CA ALA A 124 1.64 -10.83 8.16
C ALA A 124 3.11 -10.53 8.49
N ASP A 125 3.53 -10.72 9.74
CA ASP A 125 4.91 -10.46 10.17
C ASP A 125 5.91 -11.39 9.49
N THR A 126 5.60 -12.68 9.43
CA THR A 126 6.49 -13.71 8.86
C THR A 126 6.77 -13.46 7.38
N TYR A 127 5.76 -13.05 6.62
CA TYR A 127 5.87 -12.85 5.17
C TYR A 127 5.83 -11.38 4.75
N SER A 128 5.88 -10.46 5.71
CA SER A 128 5.88 -9.01 5.49
C SER A 128 4.72 -8.55 4.58
N VAL A 129 3.51 -9.00 4.85
CA VAL A 129 2.28 -8.60 4.13
C VAL A 129 1.38 -7.86 5.11
N SER A 130 0.62 -6.86 4.64
CA SER A 130 -0.29 -6.10 5.51
C SER A 130 -1.40 -7.00 6.08
N PRO A 131 -1.69 -6.92 7.40
CA PRO A 131 -2.87 -7.58 7.97
C PRO A 131 -4.18 -7.17 7.28
N LYS A 132 -4.29 -5.91 6.82
CA LYS A 132 -5.47 -5.40 6.09
C LYS A 132 -5.69 -6.14 4.78
N VAL A 133 -4.61 -6.44 4.04
CA VAL A 133 -4.65 -7.25 2.82
C VAL A 133 -5.19 -8.65 3.11
N LEU A 134 -4.71 -9.30 4.17
CA LEU A 134 -5.15 -10.64 4.55
C LEU A 134 -6.63 -10.66 4.99
N LEU A 135 -7.08 -9.64 5.71
CA LEU A 135 -8.48 -9.47 6.09
C LEU A 135 -9.40 -9.31 4.87
N VAL A 136 -9.02 -8.47 3.90
CA VAL A 136 -9.77 -8.30 2.66
C VAL A 136 -9.78 -9.59 1.84
N LEU A 137 -8.67 -10.32 1.82
CA LEU A 137 -8.59 -11.61 1.13
C LEU A 137 -9.57 -12.63 1.74
N LEU A 138 -9.58 -12.80 3.06
CA LEU A 138 -10.53 -13.68 3.76
C LEU A 138 -11.98 -13.35 3.42
N GLN A 139 -12.30 -12.06 3.32
CA GLN A 139 -13.63 -11.61 2.93
C GLN A 139 -13.93 -11.92 1.46
N LYS A 140 -13.01 -11.61 0.57
CA LYS A 140 -13.21 -11.82 -0.86
C LYS A 140 -13.40 -13.30 -1.19
N GLU A 141 -12.63 -14.17 -0.55
CA GLU A 141 -12.58 -15.60 -0.88
C GLU A 141 -13.69 -16.41 -0.21
N GLN A 142 -14.04 -16.10 1.05
CA GLN A 142 -15.00 -16.91 1.82
C GLN A 142 -16.08 -16.08 2.53
N SER A 143 -16.14 -14.75 2.33
CA SER A 143 -17.01 -13.82 3.08
C SER A 143 -16.87 -13.92 4.59
N LEU A 144 -15.73 -14.46 5.06
CA LEU A 144 -15.59 -15.01 6.41
C LEU A 144 -15.53 -13.93 7.51
N VAL A 145 -15.11 -12.71 7.18
CA VAL A 145 -14.97 -11.61 8.16
C VAL A 145 -16.32 -11.12 8.64
N THR A 146 -17.33 -11.11 7.76
CA THR A 146 -18.69 -10.64 8.06
C THR A 146 -19.70 -11.77 8.27
N ASP A 147 -19.30 -13.03 8.12
CA ASP A 147 -20.19 -14.18 8.23
C ASP A 147 -20.58 -14.46 9.69
N ASP A 148 -21.88 -14.47 9.95
CA ASP A 148 -22.47 -14.67 11.28
C ASP A 148 -22.81 -16.13 11.60
N TRP A 149 -22.61 -17.06 10.66
CA TRP A 149 -22.87 -18.49 10.82
C TRP A 149 -21.94 -19.36 9.95
N PRO A 150 -20.61 -19.10 9.94
CA PRO A 150 -19.70 -19.71 8.99
C PRO A 150 -19.60 -21.22 9.17
N TRP A 151 -19.51 -21.94 8.06
CA TRP A 151 -19.31 -23.38 8.03
C TRP A 151 -17.83 -23.73 8.13
N THR A 152 -17.54 -24.93 8.67
CA THR A 152 -16.16 -25.43 8.82
C THR A 152 -15.36 -25.45 7.52
N VAL A 153 -16.03 -25.62 6.37
CA VAL A 153 -15.40 -25.60 5.06
C VAL A 153 -14.79 -24.24 4.71
N GLN A 154 -15.37 -23.14 5.19
CA GLN A 154 -14.81 -21.80 4.98
C GLN A 154 -13.48 -21.66 5.72
N TYR A 155 -13.35 -22.15 6.96
CA TYR A 155 -12.06 -22.15 7.68
C TYR A 155 -11.03 -23.09 7.03
N ARG A 156 -11.49 -24.25 6.55
CA ARG A 156 -10.64 -25.24 5.88
C ARG A 156 -9.92 -24.65 4.65
N SER A 157 -10.61 -23.81 3.89
CA SER A 157 -10.15 -23.24 2.62
C SER A 157 -10.27 -21.70 2.59
N ALA A 158 -9.92 -21.06 3.71
CA ALA A 158 -10.21 -19.65 4.04
C ALA A 158 -9.74 -18.61 3.00
N THR A 159 -8.67 -18.90 2.28
CA THR A 159 -8.08 -18.00 1.27
C THR A 159 -8.11 -18.61 -0.13
N GLY A 160 -8.59 -19.84 -0.29
CA GLY A 160 -8.52 -20.57 -1.56
C GLY A 160 -7.10 -21.01 -1.94
N TYR A 161 -6.11 -20.88 -1.06
CA TYR A 161 -4.76 -21.33 -1.36
C TYR A 161 -4.73 -22.85 -1.55
N GLY A 162 -4.17 -23.30 -2.67
CA GLY A 162 -4.14 -24.72 -3.02
C GLY A 162 -5.47 -25.27 -3.53
N CYS A 163 -6.42 -24.41 -3.90
CA CYS A 163 -7.72 -24.79 -4.48
C CYS A 163 -7.80 -24.40 -5.97
N PRO A 164 -7.25 -25.21 -6.89
CA PRO A 164 -7.38 -24.94 -8.31
C PRO A 164 -8.83 -25.12 -8.79
N ASP A 165 -9.28 -24.31 -9.76
CA ASP A 165 -10.66 -24.40 -10.30
C ASP A 165 -10.99 -25.76 -10.95
N THR A 166 -9.96 -26.52 -11.37
CA THR A 166 -10.10 -27.77 -12.13
C THR A 166 -9.83 -29.04 -11.31
N ALA A 167 -9.53 -28.91 -10.02
CA ALA A 167 -9.24 -30.07 -9.16
C ALA A 167 -9.64 -29.80 -7.70
N PRO A 168 -9.78 -30.84 -6.86
CA PRO A 168 -9.99 -30.64 -5.43
C PRO A 168 -8.86 -29.81 -4.81
N CYS A 169 -9.19 -29.08 -3.74
CA CYS A 169 -8.17 -28.42 -2.94
C CYS A 169 -7.16 -29.41 -2.39
N ASP A 170 -5.90 -29.00 -2.36
CA ASP A 170 -4.82 -29.78 -1.75
C ASP A 170 -5.00 -29.84 -0.22
N ALA A 171 -5.09 -31.06 0.29
CA ALA A 171 -5.32 -31.33 1.70
C ALA A 171 -4.14 -30.92 2.58
N GLU A 172 -2.92 -30.79 2.03
CA GLU A 172 -1.75 -30.29 2.77
C GLU A 172 -2.00 -28.88 3.34
N TYR A 173 -2.82 -28.08 2.66
CA TYR A 173 -3.04 -26.68 3.01
C TYR A 173 -4.34 -26.43 3.77
N TYR A 174 -5.06 -27.48 4.20
CA TYR A 174 -6.28 -27.32 4.97
C TYR A 174 -6.03 -26.71 6.36
N GLY A 175 -7.01 -25.93 6.82
CA GLY A 175 -7.02 -25.27 8.13
C GLY A 175 -6.75 -23.78 8.01
N PHE A 176 -7.34 -22.98 8.91
CA PHE A 176 -7.27 -21.52 8.81
C PHE A 176 -5.83 -21.03 8.97
N TYR A 177 -5.07 -21.64 9.88
CA TYR A 177 -3.63 -21.34 10.04
C TYR A 177 -2.86 -21.53 8.73
N ASN A 178 -3.01 -22.69 8.08
CA ASN A 178 -2.31 -22.99 6.84
C ASN A 178 -2.76 -22.08 5.69
N GLN A 179 -4.07 -21.84 5.56
CA GLN A 179 -4.62 -20.99 4.50
C GLN A 179 -4.12 -19.55 4.58
N VAL A 180 -4.12 -18.96 5.78
CA VAL A 180 -3.68 -17.56 5.96
C VAL A 180 -2.16 -17.43 5.81
N THR A 181 -1.38 -18.34 6.41
CA THR A 181 0.09 -18.33 6.30
C THR A 181 0.56 -18.58 4.88
N LYS A 182 -0.05 -19.54 4.16
CA LYS A 182 0.34 -19.83 2.77
C LYS A 182 -0.10 -18.76 1.78
N ALA A 183 -1.23 -18.09 2.00
CA ALA A 183 -1.60 -16.93 1.19
C ALA A 183 -0.58 -15.79 1.35
N ALA A 184 -0.20 -15.45 2.59
CA ALA A 184 0.82 -14.44 2.85
C ALA A 184 2.18 -14.81 2.26
N TYR A 185 2.61 -16.07 2.44
CA TYR A 185 3.79 -16.64 1.81
C TYR A 185 3.76 -16.47 0.28
N GLN A 186 2.63 -16.78 -0.35
CA GLN A 186 2.50 -16.75 -1.80
C GLN A 186 2.65 -15.33 -2.35
N PHE A 187 2.05 -14.33 -1.69
CA PHE A 187 2.27 -12.92 -2.06
C PHE A 187 3.72 -12.49 -1.92
N ARG A 188 4.38 -12.86 -0.81
CA ARG A 188 5.81 -12.59 -0.64
C ARG A 188 6.64 -13.27 -1.73
N ARG A 189 6.30 -14.51 -2.08
CA ARG A 189 6.98 -15.27 -3.12
C ARG A 189 6.81 -14.63 -4.51
N TYR A 190 5.64 -14.10 -4.85
CA TYR A 190 5.45 -13.34 -6.10
C TYR A 190 6.43 -12.15 -6.19
N ALA A 191 6.60 -11.40 -5.09
CA ALA A 191 7.50 -10.26 -5.05
C ALA A 191 8.99 -10.66 -5.05
N THR A 192 9.36 -11.76 -4.40
CA THR A 192 10.76 -12.23 -4.33
C THR A 192 11.22 -12.92 -5.60
N TYR A 193 10.35 -13.69 -6.26
CA TYR A 193 10.67 -14.47 -7.46
C TYR A 193 9.74 -14.13 -8.63
N PRO A 194 9.67 -12.87 -9.08
CA PRO A 194 8.71 -12.43 -10.09
C PRO A 194 8.91 -13.11 -11.45
N ALA A 195 10.11 -13.63 -11.73
CA ALA A 195 10.42 -14.34 -12.97
C ALA A 195 9.60 -15.64 -13.15
N ASP A 196 9.25 -16.30 -12.03
CA ASP A 196 8.58 -17.61 -12.01
C ASP A 196 7.08 -17.53 -12.34
N TYR A 197 6.52 -16.32 -12.41
CA TYR A 197 5.09 -16.10 -12.51
C TYR A 197 4.68 -15.41 -13.81
N ARG A 198 3.40 -15.59 -14.18
CA ARG A 198 2.85 -15.08 -15.44
C ARG A 198 2.90 -13.56 -15.49
N TYR A 199 2.30 -12.90 -14.51
CA TYR A 199 2.18 -11.44 -14.48
C TYR A 199 3.38 -10.81 -13.78
N LYS A 200 4.04 -9.87 -14.45
CA LYS A 200 5.30 -9.26 -13.97
C LYS A 200 5.16 -7.74 -13.81
N ALA A 201 5.64 -7.21 -12.70
CA ALA A 201 5.76 -5.78 -12.48
C ALA A 201 6.73 -5.13 -13.49
N PHE A 202 6.50 -3.86 -13.79
CA PHE A 202 7.29 -3.03 -14.72
C PHE A 202 7.33 -3.57 -16.15
N GLN A 203 6.35 -4.40 -16.51
CA GLN A 203 6.20 -4.98 -17.83
C GLN A 203 4.77 -4.80 -18.34
N THR A 204 4.63 -4.80 -19.66
CA THR A 204 3.32 -4.88 -20.30
C THR A 204 2.85 -6.33 -20.29
N ASN A 205 1.70 -6.58 -19.68
CA ASN A 205 1.09 -7.89 -19.56
C ASN A 205 -0.30 -7.87 -20.21
N TYR A 206 -0.64 -8.90 -20.97
CA TYR A 206 -2.02 -9.08 -21.44
C TYR A 206 -2.86 -9.72 -20.33
N ILE A 207 -3.86 -8.99 -19.84
CA ILE A 207 -4.73 -9.43 -18.74
C ILE A 207 -6.16 -9.54 -19.26
N GLN A 208 -6.76 -10.71 -19.07
CA GLN A 208 -8.11 -11.00 -19.56
C GLN A 208 -9.19 -10.42 -18.65
N TYR A 209 -10.36 -10.14 -19.23
CA TYR A 209 -11.54 -9.73 -18.47
C TYR A 209 -12.29 -10.91 -17.85
N ASN A 210 -12.05 -12.13 -18.35
CA ASN A 210 -12.76 -13.34 -17.94
C ASN A 210 -11.93 -14.59 -18.30
N PRO A 211 -12.13 -15.73 -17.60
CA PRO A 211 -11.60 -17.03 -18.04
C PRO A 211 -11.95 -17.38 -19.49
N ASN A 212 -13.14 -16.98 -19.94
CA ASN A 212 -13.53 -17.09 -21.34
C ASN A 212 -12.73 -16.09 -22.20
N ALA A 213 -11.80 -16.62 -23.00
CA ALA A 213 -10.97 -15.82 -23.90
C ALA A 213 -11.77 -14.96 -24.90
N GLY A 214 -13.01 -15.35 -25.24
CA GLY A 214 -13.89 -14.58 -26.12
C GLY A 214 -14.33 -13.23 -25.54
N CYS A 215 -14.20 -13.03 -24.22
CA CYS A 215 -14.45 -11.74 -23.58
C CYS A 215 -13.30 -10.74 -23.76
N GLY A 216 -12.17 -11.18 -24.30
CA GLY A 216 -11.00 -10.33 -24.54
C GLY A 216 -10.26 -9.91 -23.26
N GLY A 217 -9.50 -8.84 -23.38
CA GLY A 217 -8.58 -8.31 -22.39
C GLY A 217 -7.81 -7.12 -22.95
N THR A 218 -6.94 -6.53 -22.14
CA THR A 218 -6.07 -5.43 -22.57
C THR A 218 -4.64 -5.64 -22.11
N ASN A 219 -3.72 -4.97 -22.80
CA ASN A 219 -2.32 -4.88 -22.41
C ASN A 219 -2.16 -3.79 -21.35
N ILE A 220 -1.66 -4.17 -20.18
CA ILE A 220 -1.48 -3.30 -19.01
C ILE A 220 -0.01 -3.27 -18.63
N GLY A 221 0.55 -2.06 -18.52
CA GLY A 221 1.85 -1.85 -17.88
C GLY A 221 1.69 -1.92 -16.37
N ILE A 222 2.03 -3.06 -15.75
CA ILE A 222 1.86 -3.24 -14.30
C ILE A 222 2.91 -2.39 -13.57
N ALA A 223 2.47 -1.51 -12.67
CA ALA A 223 3.32 -0.49 -12.06
C ALA A 223 4.17 -0.98 -10.87
N ASN A 224 3.79 -2.07 -10.20
CA ASN A 224 4.45 -2.52 -8.96
C ASN A 224 4.22 -4.02 -8.66
N GLN A 225 4.91 -4.52 -7.62
CA GLN A 225 4.88 -5.95 -7.27
C GLN A 225 3.57 -6.38 -6.63
N ALA A 226 2.92 -5.52 -5.83
CA ALA A 226 1.64 -5.78 -5.21
C ALA A 226 0.55 -6.03 -6.26
N THR A 227 0.47 -5.16 -7.27
CA THR A 227 -0.46 -5.29 -8.38
C THR A 227 -0.17 -6.56 -9.20
N ALA A 228 1.10 -6.86 -9.48
CA ALA A 228 1.48 -8.13 -10.12
C ALA A 228 1.05 -9.35 -9.29
N GLY A 229 1.26 -9.30 -7.97
CA GLY A 229 0.85 -10.34 -7.03
C GLY A 229 -0.66 -10.56 -7.00
N LEU A 230 -1.45 -9.50 -7.01
CA LEU A 230 -2.92 -9.57 -7.09
C LEU A 230 -3.39 -10.25 -8.37
N TYR A 231 -2.81 -9.90 -9.52
CA TYR A 231 -3.12 -10.60 -10.77
C TYR A 231 -2.64 -12.06 -10.79
N ASN A 232 -1.50 -12.37 -10.17
CA ASN A 232 -1.06 -13.78 -10.08
C ASN A 232 -1.95 -14.60 -9.15
N TYR A 233 -2.49 -14.01 -8.08
CA TYR A 233 -3.40 -14.68 -7.16
C TYR A 233 -4.83 -14.81 -7.72
N THR A 234 -5.31 -13.79 -8.43
CA THR A 234 -6.67 -13.74 -8.99
C THR A 234 -6.62 -13.21 -10.42
N PRO A 235 -6.47 -14.09 -11.42
CA PRO A 235 -5.95 -13.71 -12.73
C PRO A 235 -6.94 -13.09 -13.71
N TYR A 236 -7.65 -12.01 -13.33
CA TYR A 236 -8.47 -11.22 -14.25
C TYR A 236 -8.61 -9.75 -13.83
N GLN A 237 -8.81 -8.85 -14.79
CA GLN A 237 -9.21 -7.46 -14.54
C GLN A 237 -10.71 -7.27 -14.76
N PRO A 238 -11.38 -6.33 -14.08
CA PRO A 238 -12.77 -6.02 -14.38
C PRO A 238 -12.91 -5.35 -15.74
N ASN A 239 -14.04 -5.59 -16.41
CA ASN A 239 -14.43 -4.82 -17.60
C ASN A 239 -15.27 -3.58 -17.20
N ALA A 240 -15.64 -2.77 -18.19
CA ALA A 240 -16.42 -1.55 -17.96
C ALA A 240 -17.77 -1.82 -17.25
N SER A 241 -18.45 -2.93 -17.58
CA SER A 241 -19.73 -3.31 -16.97
C SER A 241 -19.57 -3.68 -15.49
N ALA A 242 -18.51 -4.41 -15.14
CA ALA A 242 -18.17 -4.74 -13.76
C ALA A 242 -17.77 -3.51 -12.93
N LEU A 243 -17.10 -2.52 -13.55
CA LEU A 243 -16.73 -1.25 -12.92
C LEU A 243 -17.94 -0.31 -12.74
N ALA A 244 -18.87 -0.29 -13.69
CA ALA A 244 -20.13 0.46 -13.55
C ALA A 244 -21.01 -0.08 -12.40
N ASN A 245 -20.83 -1.35 -12.02
CA ASN A 245 -21.61 -2.02 -10.99
C ASN A 245 -20.72 -2.50 -9.82
N LEU A 246 -19.94 -1.61 -9.19
CA LEU A 246 -18.95 -1.97 -8.16
C LEU A 246 -19.49 -2.89 -7.05
N TYR A 247 -20.74 -2.68 -6.62
CA TYR A 247 -21.38 -3.46 -5.55
C TYR A 247 -22.28 -4.59 -6.06
N GLY A 248 -22.45 -4.70 -7.38
CA GLY A 248 -23.30 -5.69 -8.01
C GLY A 248 -22.55 -6.56 -9.01
N SER A 249 -23.34 -7.19 -9.86
CA SER A 249 -22.87 -7.93 -11.03
C SER A 249 -23.03 -7.07 -12.27
N GLY A 250 -22.07 -7.17 -13.18
CA GLY A 250 -22.17 -6.64 -14.54
C GLY A 250 -22.60 -7.73 -15.51
N ASP A 251 -22.11 -7.64 -16.74
CA ASP A 251 -22.32 -8.64 -17.78
C ASP A 251 -21.56 -9.96 -17.52
N SER A 252 -21.78 -10.94 -18.41
CA SER A 252 -21.13 -12.26 -18.33
C SER A 252 -19.62 -12.25 -18.59
N CYS A 253 -19.07 -11.14 -19.08
CA CYS A 253 -17.64 -10.98 -19.35
C CYS A 253 -16.90 -10.22 -18.24
N GLY A 254 -17.59 -9.75 -17.21
CA GLY A 254 -16.98 -9.10 -16.07
C GLY A 254 -16.29 -10.08 -15.11
N ALA A 255 -15.07 -9.76 -14.69
CA ALA A 255 -14.44 -10.37 -13.53
C ALA A 255 -14.52 -9.47 -12.30
N TYR A 256 -14.67 -10.09 -11.14
CA TYR A 256 -14.96 -9.38 -9.89
C TYR A 256 -13.87 -9.49 -8.83
N GLY A 257 -12.91 -10.41 -8.98
CA GLY A 257 -11.92 -10.71 -7.95
C GLY A 257 -11.09 -9.50 -7.50
N ASN A 258 -10.23 -8.99 -8.40
CA ASN A 258 -9.39 -7.83 -8.06
C ASN A 258 -10.21 -6.55 -7.82
N ARG A 259 -11.34 -6.38 -8.53
CA ARG A 259 -12.31 -5.31 -8.28
C ARG A 259 -12.82 -5.34 -6.84
N ASN A 260 -13.27 -6.51 -6.38
CA ASN A 260 -13.82 -6.69 -5.03
C ASN A 260 -12.74 -6.51 -3.98
N PHE A 261 -11.52 -7.02 -4.21
CA PHE A 261 -10.38 -6.77 -3.34
C PHE A 261 -10.17 -5.27 -3.13
N TRP A 262 -9.97 -4.53 -4.23
CA TRP A 262 -9.71 -3.09 -4.19
C TRP A 262 -10.86 -2.31 -3.53
N ARG A 263 -12.11 -2.58 -3.92
CA ARG A 263 -13.27 -1.87 -3.37
C ARG A 263 -13.46 -2.18 -1.88
N MET A 264 -13.36 -3.45 -1.46
CA MET A 264 -13.46 -3.82 -0.04
C MET A 264 -12.33 -3.20 0.79
N TYR A 265 -11.11 -3.12 0.24
CA TYR A 265 -10.02 -2.43 0.93
C TYR A 265 -10.35 -0.95 1.13
N ASN A 266 -10.80 -0.26 0.08
CA ASN A 266 -11.20 1.14 0.17
C ASN A 266 -12.35 1.37 1.16
N ASP A 267 -13.38 0.53 1.13
CA ASP A 267 -14.53 0.63 2.03
C ASP A 267 -14.13 0.44 3.51
N TRP A 268 -13.09 -0.36 3.77
CA TRP A 268 -12.70 -0.73 5.13
C TRP A 268 -11.58 0.10 5.71
N PHE A 269 -10.65 0.53 4.87
CA PHE A 269 -9.36 1.07 5.29
C PHE A 269 -8.96 2.34 4.55
N GLY A 270 -9.75 2.77 3.57
CA GLY A 270 -9.42 3.91 2.71
C GLY A 270 -8.45 3.54 1.59
N SER A 271 -7.75 4.55 1.07
CA SER A 271 -6.96 4.46 -0.16
C SER A 271 -6.03 3.24 -0.21
N THR A 272 -5.99 2.60 -1.38
CA THR A 272 -4.99 1.57 -1.72
C THR A 272 -3.65 2.17 -2.15
N TYR A 273 -3.57 3.50 -2.21
CA TYR A 273 -2.34 4.25 -2.45
C TYR A 273 -1.79 4.79 -1.13
N VAL A 274 -0.47 4.94 -1.05
CA VAL A 274 0.13 5.51 0.15
C VAL A 274 -0.38 6.94 0.33
N ASN A 275 -0.93 7.23 1.50
CA ASN A 275 -1.36 8.58 1.87
C ASN A 275 -0.18 9.30 2.53
N TRP A 276 0.47 10.19 1.77
CA TRP A 276 1.64 10.94 2.23
C TRP A 276 1.30 12.16 3.12
N ASN A 277 0.01 12.43 3.36
CA ASN A 277 -0.49 13.63 4.06
C ASN A 277 -1.10 13.32 5.43
N LYS A 278 -0.47 12.46 6.24
CA LYS A 278 -0.91 12.27 7.62
C LYS A 278 -0.19 13.28 8.50
N ASP A 279 -0.90 14.35 8.89
CA ASP A 279 -0.57 15.18 10.05
C ASP A 279 -0.51 14.24 11.27
N ASP A 280 0.70 13.88 11.68
CA ASP A 280 0.95 12.86 12.71
C ASP A 280 1.10 13.42 14.13
N ASP A 281 1.24 14.76 14.23
CA ASP A 281 1.38 15.50 15.48
C ASP A 281 0.16 16.38 15.85
N SER A 282 -0.86 16.44 14.97
CA SER A 282 -2.12 17.18 15.13
C SER A 282 -1.96 18.69 15.23
N ASP A 283 -0.90 19.27 14.66
CA ASP A 283 -0.67 20.72 14.63
C ASP A 283 -1.41 21.44 13.49
N GLY A 284 -1.99 20.69 12.54
CA GLY A 284 -2.75 21.21 11.40
C GLY A 284 -1.90 21.69 10.22
N ILE A 285 -0.59 21.41 10.20
CA ILE A 285 0.37 21.88 9.18
C ILE A 285 1.27 20.73 8.71
N VAL A 286 1.05 20.24 7.48
CA VAL A 286 1.94 19.24 6.86
C VAL A 286 3.33 19.84 6.57
N ASN A 287 4.34 19.41 7.33
CA ASN A 287 5.73 19.88 7.27
C ASN A 287 6.75 18.72 7.31
N THR A 288 8.05 19.01 7.25
CA THR A 288 9.12 17.99 7.21
C THR A 288 9.17 17.06 8.43
N SER A 289 8.54 17.43 9.54
CA SER A 289 8.39 16.60 10.74
C SER A 289 7.37 15.48 10.55
N ASP A 290 6.30 15.70 9.78
CA ASP A 290 5.27 14.70 9.44
C ASP A 290 5.78 13.63 8.47
N TYR A 291 6.89 13.90 7.79
CA TYR A 291 7.38 13.01 6.75
C TYR A 291 8.06 11.75 7.28
N CYS A 292 8.36 11.62 8.59
CA CYS A 292 9.27 10.57 9.07
C CYS A 292 9.23 10.19 10.59
N VAL A 293 8.13 10.31 11.35
CA VAL A 293 8.12 9.87 12.77
C VAL A 293 7.07 8.78 13.06
N GLY A 294 7.54 7.55 13.26
CA GLY A 294 6.69 6.49 13.83
C GLY A 294 6.32 6.80 15.29
N GLN A 295 5.13 6.37 15.72
CA GLN A 295 4.69 6.54 17.11
C GLN A 295 5.77 6.08 18.12
N GLY A 296 6.09 6.95 19.08
CA GLY A 296 6.99 6.64 20.19
C GLY A 296 8.47 7.02 20.00
N GLY A 297 8.82 7.86 19.02
CA GLY A 297 10.14 8.48 18.94
C GLY A 297 11.29 7.53 18.59
N LYS A 298 11.01 6.44 17.85
CA LYS A 298 12.04 5.59 17.24
C LYS A 298 11.83 5.49 15.73
N PRO A 299 12.90 5.55 14.91
CA PRO A 299 12.78 5.41 13.47
C PRO A 299 12.40 3.96 13.12
N LEU A 300 11.26 3.76 12.46
CA LEU A 300 10.97 2.50 11.78
C LEU A 300 11.56 2.54 10.37
N TYR A 301 12.55 1.69 10.17
CA TYR A 301 13.13 1.32 8.89
C TYR A 301 12.08 0.72 7.94
N MET A 302 12.30 0.97 6.63
CA MET A 302 11.65 0.36 5.47
C MET A 302 10.19 0.82 5.22
N GLY A 303 10.03 2.01 4.64
CA GLY A 303 8.70 2.51 4.24
C GLY A 303 8.55 4.02 4.01
N CYS A 304 9.54 4.86 4.33
CA CYS A 304 9.49 6.28 3.94
C CYS A 304 9.58 6.41 2.39
N PRO A 305 8.74 7.25 1.75
CA PRO A 305 8.58 7.33 0.30
C PRO A 305 9.91 7.51 -0.43
N PRO A 306 10.11 6.82 -1.56
CA PRO A 306 10.46 7.48 -2.81
C PRO A 306 9.23 8.18 -3.39
N ASN A 307 9.29 9.50 -3.50
CA ASN A 307 8.80 10.28 -4.63
C ASN A 307 7.38 9.95 -5.15
N ASN A 308 6.34 10.56 -4.59
CA ASN A 308 5.10 10.80 -5.33
C ASN A 308 4.56 12.21 -5.06
N ILE A 309 5.38 13.20 -5.43
CA ILE A 309 4.95 14.58 -5.66
C ILE A 309 4.58 14.68 -7.14
N THR A 310 3.33 14.39 -7.49
CA THR A 310 2.82 14.72 -8.82
C THR A 310 2.77 16.23 -9.07
N GLU A 311 3.03 17.07 -8.07
CA GLU A 311 3.27 18.50 -8.27
C GLU A 311 4.41 18.98 -7.36
N SER A 312 5.57 19.25 -7.98
CA SER A 312 6.70 20.05 -7.48
C SER A 312 7.50 19.53 -6.28
N SER A 313 8.81 19.34 -6.47
CA SER A 313 9.79 19.33 -5.37
C SER A 313 10.39 20.72 -5.27
N SER A 314 10.43 21.30 -4.07
CA SER A 314 11.16 22.53 -3.80
C SER A 314 12.43 22.22 -3.01
N VAL A 315 13.52 22.89 -3.37
CA VAL A 315 14.73 22.97 -2.55
C VAL A 315 15.11 24.43 -2.37
N ALA A 316 15.75 24.76 -1.24
CA ALA A 316 16.13 26.13 -0.91
C ALA A 316 17.65 26.25 -0.73
N GLY A 317 18.17 27.43 -1.04
CA GLY A 317 19.59 27.80 -0.90
C GLY A 317 19.86 29.17 -1.51
N ASP A 318 20.99 29.79 -1.21
CA ASP A 318 21.38 31.06 -1.80
C ASP A 318 22.10 30.82 -3.14
N PHE A 319 21.33 30.68 -4.23
CA PHE A 319 21.87 30.34 -5.54
C PHE A 319 22.45 31.55 -6.26
N ASN A 320 22.09 32.76 -5.82
CA ASN A 320 22.41 34.02 -6.47
C ASN A 320 23.45 34.88 -5.70
N GLY A 321 23.81 34.49 -4.47
CA GLY A 321 24.82 35.12 -3.62
C GLY A 321 24.36 36.42 -2.96
N ASP A 322 23.06 36.66 -2.83
CA ASP A 322 22.49 37.88 -2.22
C ASP A 322 22.26 37.77 -0.71
N SER A 323 22.69 36.67 -0.09
CA SER A 323 22.51 36.33 1.33
C SER A 323 21.08 36.04 1.76
N TYR A 324 20.15 35.87 0.81
CA TYR A 324 18.83 35.33 1.06
C TYR A 324 18.71 33.92 0.45
N GLU A 325 17.99 33.03 1.13
CA GLU A 325 17.66 31.74 0.52
C GLU A 325 16.64 31.95 -0.61
N ASP A 326 16.98 31.45 -1.80
CA ASP A 326 16.07 31.32 -2.93
C ASP A 326 15.36 29.96 -2.89
N VAL A 327 14.21 29.87 -3.55
CA VAL A 327 13.50 28.59 -3.75
C VAL A 327 13.61 28.15 -5.21
N VAL A 328 14.01 26.91 -5.42
CA VAL A 328 14.00 26.28 -6.75
C VAL A 328 12.76 25.43 -6.89
N ALA A 329 11.95 25.71 -7.91
CA ALA A 329 10.84 24.86 -8.31
C ALA A 329 11.14 24.18 -9.65
N PHE A 330 10.76 22.91 -9.75
CA PHE A 330 10.77 22.19 -11.02
C PHE A 330 9.35 22.13 -11.56
N SER A 331 9.19 22.26 -12.87
CA SER A 331 7.91 21.98 -13.56
C SER A 331 8.13 21.00 -14.69
N VAL A 332 7.24 20.00 -14.83
CA VAL A 332 7.25 19.08 -15.98
C VAL A 332 6.93 19.88 -17.24
N HIS A 333 7.81 19.79 -18.25
CA HIS A 333 7.53 20.35 -19.56
C HIS A 333 6.38 19.57 -20.22
N PRO A 334 5.54 20.18 -21.07
CA PRO A 334 4.39 19.50 -21.69
C PRO A 334 4.73 18.22 -22.48
N ASP A 335 6.00 17.99 -22.81
CA ASP A 335 6.47 16.76 -23.46
C ASP A 335 6.57 15.54 -22.53
N GLY A 336 6.42 15.73 -21.21
CA GLY A 336 6.51 14.68 -20.19
C GLY A 336 7.89 14.05 -20.05
N ARG A 337 8.94 14.65 -20.62
CA ARG A 337 10.30 14.09 -20.74
C ARG A 337 11.40 15.05 -20.28
N THR A 338 11.06 16.32 -20.06
CA THR A 338 11.99 17.36 -19.63
C THR A 338 11.46 18.14 -18.43
N PHE A 339 12.37 18.74 -17.67
CA PHE A 339 12.04 19.60 -16.53
C PHE A 339 12.47 21.04 -16.78
N ASN A 340 11.60 22.00 -16.49
CA ASN A 340 12.00 23.38 -16.34
C ASN A 340 12.41 23.64 -14.90
N VAL A 341 13.49 24.40 -14.72
CA VAL A 341 14.00 24.88 -13.44
C VAL A 341 13.67 26.35 -13.32
N TRP A 342 12.93 26.70 -12.27
CA TRP A 342 12.53 28.06 -11.93
C TRP A 342 13.15 28.44 -10.60
N LEU A 343 13.79 29.60 -10.56
CA LEU A 343 14.32 30.19 -9.33
C LEU A 343 13.33 31.26 -8.84
N PHE A 344 12.95 31.21 -7.58
CA PHE A 344 12.18 32.24 -6.89
C PHE A 344 13.15 32.96 -5.95
N PRO A 345 13.66 34.15 -6.34
CA PRO A 345 14.69 34.81 -5.57
C PRO A 345 14.22 35.19 -4.17
N GLY A 346 15.06 34.95 -3.16
CA GLY A 346 14.84 35.40 -1.80
C GLY A 346 14.99 36.92 -1.69
N SER A 347 14.33 37.54 -0.71
CA SER A 347 14.56 38.95 -0.37
C SER A 347 14.04 39.27 1.02
N GLY A 348 14.37 40.46 1.53
CA GLY A 348 13.80 40.99 2.77
C GLY A 348 12.27 41.16 2.76
N SER A 349 11.63 41.09 1.59
CA SER A 349 10.16 41.12 1.41
C SER A 349 9.53 39.74 1.15
N GLY A 350 10.32 38.66 1.17
CA GLY A 350 9.89 37.31 0.80
C GLY A 350 10.31 36.93 -0.62
N LEU A 351 9.61 35.96 -1.22
CA LEU A 351 9.94 35.41 -2.53
C LEU A 351 9.55 36.36 -3.68
N GLY A 352 10.50 36.58 -4.59
CA GLY A 352 10.31 37.32 -5.84
C GLY A 352 9.53 36.55 -6.91
N SER A 353 9.35 37.19 -8.07
CA SER A 353 8.74 36.54 -9.25
C SER A 353 9.62 35.40 -9.79
N PRO A 354 9.04 34.32 -10.34
CA PRO A 354 9.82 33.20 -10.86
C PRO A 354 10.70 33.62 -12.04
N VAL A 355 11.98 33.27 -11.95
CA VAL A 355 12.99 33.45 -12.99
C VAL A 355 13.28 32.10 -13.62
N PHE A 356 12.95 31.94 -14.90
CA PHE A 356 13.31 30.74 -15.65
C PHE A 356 14.82 30.60 -15.73
N GLN A 357 15.34 29.46 -15.28
CA GLN A 357 16.77 29.18 -15.34
C GLN A 357 17.11 28.37 -16.58
N ARG A 358 16.45 27.22 -16.77
CA ARG A 358 16.75 26.27 -17.85
C ARG A 358 15.78 25.11 -17.93
N THR A 359 15.88 24.36 -19.02
CA THR A 359 15.26 23.04 -19.20
C THR A 359 16.31 21.92 -19.09
N LEU A 360 15.99 20.84 -18.39
CA LEU A 360 16.81 19.63 -18.23
C LEU A 360 16.22 18.48 -19.06
N GLY A 361 17.04 17.85 -19.91
CA GLY A 361 16.67 16.77 -20.84
C GLY A 361 16.80 17.15 -22.32
N PRO A 362 16.35 16.29 -23.27
CA PRO A 362 15.90 14.92 -23.09
C PRO A 362 17.07 13.93 -23.20
N ASN A 363 17.23 13.04 -22.22
CA ASN A 363 18.08 11.84 -22.32
C ASN A 363 17.24 10.60 -21.97
N PHE A 364 17.65 9.42 -22.47
CA PHE A 364 17.06 8.14 -22.09
C PHE A 364 17.12 7.98 -20.57
N GLY A 365 15.97 7.85 -19.90
CA GLY A 365 15.89 7.82 -18.43
C GLY A 365 14.91 8.81 -17.80
N GLY A 366 14.38 9.78 -18.56
CA GLY A 366 13.22 10.60 -18.20
C GLY A 366 13.45 11.54 -17.01
N TRP A 367 13.70 12.82 -17.28
CA TRP A 367 13.67 13.89 -16.27
C TRP A 367 12.24 14.05 -15.75
N SER A 368 11.94 13.30 -14.70
CA SER A 368 10.63 13.16 -14.06
C SER A 368 10.79 13.12 -12.55
N PHE A 369 9.74 13.45 -11.81
CA PHE A 369 9.80 13.52 -10.34
C PHE A 369 9.98 12.12 -9.74
N GLU A 370 9.46 11.11 -10.42
CA GLU A 370 9.62 9.70 -10.07
C GLU A 370 11.10 9.26 -10.10
N TYR A 371 11.86 9.81 -11.05
CA TYR A 371 13.23 9.39 -11.32
C TYR A 371 14.27 10.46 -11.01
N SER A 372 13.92 11.52 -10.29
CA SER A 372 14.85 12.58 -9.91
C SER A 372 14.79 12.88 -8.41
N LYS A 373 15.93 13.17 -7.80
CA LYS A 373 16.10 13.55 -6.39
C LYS A 373 17.02 14.78 -6.34
N PRO A 374 16.46 15.99 -6.15
CA PRO A 374 17.25 17.20 -5.99
C PRO A 374 17.84 17.29 -4.58
N ALA A 375 18.98 17.96 -4.47
CA ALA A 375 19.62 18.37 -3.22
C ALA A 375 20.39 19.66 -3.47
N VAL A 376 20.70 20.36 -2.37
CA VAL A 376 21.39 21.64 -2.40
C VAL A 376 22.58 21.59 -1.46
N ALA A 377 23.71 22.10 -1.93
CA ALA A 377 24.93 22.30 -1.15
C ALA A 377 25.88 23.19 -1.95
N ASP A 378 26.75 23.93 -1.29
CA ASP A 378 27.92 24.54 -1.95
C ASP A 378 29.02 23.47 -2.09
N VAL A 379 29.10 22.80 -3.24
CA VAL A 379 30.00 21.64 -3.42
C VAL A 379 31.37 22.00 -3.98
N ASN A 380 31.64 23.28 -4.22
CA ASN A 380 32.96 23.83 -4.60
C ASN A 380 33.47 24.93 -3.66
N ASN A 381 32.71 25.30 -2.64
CA ASN A 381 33.03 26.36 -1.70
C ASN A 381 33.27 27.70 -2.43
N ASP A 382 32.41 28.03 -3.40
CA ASP A 382 32.47 29.30 -4.15
C ASP A 382 31.55 30.38 -3.59
N GLY A 383 30.80 30.07 -2.53
CA GLY A 383 29.90 30.99 -1.85
C GLY A 383 28.50 31.05 -2.45
N TYR A 384 28.18 30.18 -3.41
CA TYR A 384 26.84 30.00 -3.95
C TYR A 384 26.34 28.58 -3.66
N SER A 385 25.06 28.44 -3.34
CA SER A 385 24.43 27.12 -3.29
C SER A 385 24.39 26.50 -4.69
N ASP A 386 24.81 25.25 -4.81
CA ASP A 386 24.70 24.46 -6.03
C ASP A 386 23.46 23.55 -6.00
N LEU A 387 22.89 23.28 -7.17
CA LEU A 387 21.82 22.30 -7.33
C LEU A 387 22.41 20.96 -7.77
N ILE A 388 22.22 19.93 -6.95
CA ILE A 388 22.58 18.55 -7.27
C ILE A 388 21.31 17.80 -7.63
N VAL A 389 21.29 17.14 -8.78
CA VAL A 389 20.17 16.27 -9.17
C VAL A 389 20.68 14.87 -9.43
N PHE A 390 20.28 13.92 -8.58
CA PHE A 390 20.42 12.50 -8.86
C PHE A 390 19.23 12.07 -9.70
N HIS A 391 19.45 11.35 -10.80
CA HIS A 391 18.37 10.76 -11.57
C HIS A 391 18.62 9.30 -11.94
N ARG A 392 17.54 8.56 -12.22
CA ARG A 392 17.59 7.13 -12.58
C ARG A 392 17.76 6.97 -14.09
N GLY A 393 18.82 6.31 -14.50
CA GLY A 393 19.06 5.88 -15.88
C GLY A 393 18.11 4.76 -16.33
N PRO A 394 18.08 4.46 -17.64
CA PRO A 394 17.14 3.52 -18.25
C PRO A 394 17.35 2.05 -17.80
N ASN A 395 18.54 1.70 -17.32
CA ASN A 395 18.85 0.39 -16.75
C ASN A 395 19.06 0.47 -15.23
N ASN A 396 18.38 1.41 -14.55
CA ASN A 396 18.43 1.63 -13.11
C ASN A 396 19.77 2.20 -12.59
N GLU A 397 20.63 2.72 -13.48
CA GLU A 397 21.83 3.46 -13.10
C GLU A 397 21.48 4.71 -12.32
N ILE A 398 22.42 5.20 -11.52
CA ILE A 398 22.31 6.50 -10.88
C ILE A 398 23.21 7.47 -11.63
N VAL A 399 22.62 8.55 -12.10
CA VAL A 399 23.30 9.62 -12.82
C VAL A 399 23.22 10.89 -11.97
N ARG A 400 24.36 11.48 -11.68
CA ARG A 400 24.45 12.72 -10.89
C ARG A 400 24.71 13.90 -11.79
N HIS A 401 23.91 14.95 -11.63
CA HIS A 401 24.16 16.29 -12.19
C HIS A 401 24.50 17.26 -11.07
N VAL A 402 25.48 18.12 -11.31
CA VAL A 402 25.77 19.27 -10.46
C VAL A 402 25.64 20.52 -11.32
N LEU A 403 24.74 21.40 -10.93
CA LEU A 403 24.45 22.67 -11.58
C LEU A 403 24.90 23.77 -10.63
N ARG A 404 25.94 24.50 -11.03
CA ARG A 404 26.59 25.47 -10.14
C ARG A 404 25.72 26.70 -9.86
N GLY A 405 25.81 27.23 -8.65
CA GLY A 405 25.32 28.57 -8.34
C GLY A 405 26.16 29.66 -9.00
N SER A 406 25.63 30.89 -9.07
CA SER A 406 26.35 32.07 -9.57
C SER A 406 25.53 33.33 -9.30
N SER A 407 26.10 34.51 -9.48
CA SER A 407 25.34 35.77 -9.42
C SER A 407 24.17 35.88 -10.41
N GLY A 408 24.08 34.99 -11.40
CA GLY A 408 22.94 34.88 -12.32
C GLY A 408 21.96 33.75 -11.99
N GLY A 409 22.11 33.07 -10.85
CA GLY A 409 21.37 31.87 -10.48
C GLY A 409 22.05 30.57 -10.96
N ILE A 410 21.25 29.62 -11.46
CA ILE A 410 21.65 28.22 -11.66
C ILE A 410 22.27 28.00 -13.05
N GLN A 411 23.55 27.61 -13.05
CA GLN A 411 24.35 27.32 -14.23
C GLN A 411 24.06 25.95 -14.85
N ALA A 412 24.64 25.70 -16.04
CA ALA A 412 24.49 24.42 -16.71
C ALA A 412 25.19 23.30 -15.94
N SER A 413 24.68 22.08 -16.09
CA SER A 413 25.36 20.91 -15.55
C SER A 413 26.77 20.83 -16.14
N ASP A 414 27.80 20.74 -15.29
CA ASP A 414 29.17 20.48 -15.74
C ASP A 414 29.25 19.05 -16.30
N PRO A 415 29.52 18.84 -17.60
CA PRO A 415 29.61 17.51 -18.19
C PRO A 415 30.68 16.65 -17.54
N ASN A 416 31.70 17.26 -16.93
CA ASN A 416 32.80 16.54 -16.25
C ASN A 416 32.40 15.98 -14.88
N THR A 417 31.24 16.37 -14.35
CA THR A 417 30.73 15.91 -13.04
C THR A 417 29.68 14.81 -13.15
N VAL A 418 29.27 14.48 -14.38
CA VAL A 418 28.32 13.41 -14.68
C VAL A 418 28.99 12.06 -14.43
N THR A 419 28.63 11.42 -13.32
CA THR A 419 29.09 10.06 -13.00
C THR A 419 27.93 9.09 -13.18
N TRP A 420 28.16 8.04 -13.97
CA TRP A 420 27.28 6.90 -14.08
C TRP A 420 27.68 5.85 -13.06
N GLN A 421 26.78 5.50 -12.15
CA GLN A 421 26.98 4.41 -11.19
C GLN A 421 26.02 3.28 -11.49
N LEU A 422 26.56 2.09 -11.77
CA LEU A 422 25.80 0.92 -12.19
C LEU A 422 25.22 0.15 -10.97
N PRO A 423 24.01 -0.44 -11.09
CA PRO A 423 23.34 -1.16 -10.00
C PRO A 423 24.15 -2.27 -9.32
N SER A 424 25.08 -2.88 -10.05
CA SER A 424 25.88 -4.03 -9.59
C SER A 424 26.82 -3.72 -8.41
N GLN A 425 26.97 -2.45 -8.03
CA GLN A 425 27.77 -2.03 -6.87
C GLN A 425 26.94 -1.85 -5.59
N GLY A 426 25.68 -2.32 -5.56
CA GLY A 426 24.78 -2.16 -4.40
C GLY A 426 24.10 -0.78 -4.32
N TRP A 427 24.34 0.08 -5.31
CA TRP A 427 23.71 1.40 -5.48
C TRP A 427 22.42 1.26 -6.29
N LEU A 428 21.31 0.98 -5.61
CA LEU A 428 19.98 0.88 -6.20
C LEU A 428 19.19 2.17 -5.99
N TRP A 429 18.54 2.69 -7.04
CA TRP A 429 17.76 3.93 -6.99
C TRP A 429 16.74 3.97 -5.84
N SER A 430 16.07 2.84 -5.58
CA SER A 430 15.09 2.68 -4.50
C SER A 430 15.70 2.82 -3.10
N TYR A 431 17.01 2.58 -2.97
CA TYR A 431 17.73 2.59 -1.70
C TYR A 431 18.55 3.86 -1.48
N VAL A 432 18.73 4.69 -2.52
CA VAL A 432 19.40 5.98 -2.37
C VAL A 432 18.50 7.00 -1.69
N ARG A 433 19.07 7.70 -0.71
CA ARG A 433 18.53 8.91 -0.09
C ARG A 433 19.57 10.01 -0.28
N VAL A 434 19.12 11.21 -0.58
CA VAL A 434 20.00 12.36 -0.79
C VAL A 434 19.69 13.37 0.31
N LEU A 435 20.71 13.78 1.04
CA LEU A 435 20.64 14.87 2.01
C LEU A 435 21.50 16.00 1.45
N GLY A 436 20.92 17.20 1.42
CA GLY A 436 21.64 18.44 1.15
C GLY A 436 21.97 19.14 2.46
N GLY A 437 22.95 20.03 2.43
CA GLY A 437 23.32 20.88 3.55
C GLY A 437 24.03 22.11 3.00
N ASN A 438 23.62 23.28 3.49
CA ASN A 438 24.36 24.52 3.35
C ASN A 438 25.25 24.71 4.58
#